data_AF-A0A7S3JA51-F1
#
_entry.id   AF-A0A7S3JA51-F1
#
_cell.length_a   1.000
_cell.length_b   1.000
_cell.length_c   1.000
_cell.angle_alpha   90.00
_cell.angle_beta   90.00
_cell.angle_gamma   90.00
#
_symmetry.space_group_name_H-M   'P 1'
#
loop_
_entity.id
_entity.type
_entity.pdbx_description
1 polymer ?
#
loop_
_entity_poly.entity_id
_entity_poly.type
_entity_poly.pdbx_seq_one_letter_code
_entity_poly.pdbx_strand_id
1 'polypeptide(L)'
;MKTDIKEHNFNPRETLKWKYVETPDLTEESKSSFDTWTSNKFKMRGYTFCAKQCINFKQAQSSGTEGVCFSNCINAYSAGFQLLQKEKFNFSEAVKDLKARGVDINEEYNI
;
A
#
# COMPACT_ATOMS: atom_id res chain seq x y z
N MET A 1 -25.23 -43.46 7.50
CA MET A 1 -25.73 -42.19 6.93
C MET A 1 -24.55 -41.24 6.85
N LYS A 2 -24.08 -40.91 5.65
CA LYS A 2 -23.07 -39.86 5.45
C LYS A 2 -23.83 -38.55 5.30
N THR A 3 -23.62 -37.62 6.22
CA THR A 3 -24.11 -36.25 6.10
C THR A 3 -23.20 -35.49 5.14
N ASP A 4 -23.69 -35.24 3.92
CA ASP A 4 -23.09 -34.32 2.98
C ASP A 4 -23.26 -32.89 3.51
N ILE A 5 -22.25 -32.39 4.21
CA ILE A 5 -22.13 -30.97 4.51
C ILE A 5 -21.75 -30.31 3.18
N LYS A 6 -22.74 -29.77 2.46
CA LYS A 6 -22.48 -28.86 1.34
C LYS A 6 -21.88 -27.59 1.92
N GLU A 7 -20.56 -27.52 1.94
CA GLU A 7 -19.81 -26.29 2.21
C GLU A 7 -20.35 -25.18 1.29
N HIS A 8 -21.11 -24.26 1.89
CA HIS A 8 -21.49 -23.01 1.24
C HIS A 8 -20.25 -22.12 1.23
N ASN A 9 -19.38 -22.33 0.24
CA ASN A 9 -18.32 -21.39 -0.07
C ASN A 9 -18.98 -20.14 -0.68
N PHE A 10 -19.33 -19.19 0.19
CA PHE A 10 -19.80 -17.87 -0.20
C PHE A 10 -18.64 -17.14 -0.88
N ASN A 11 -18.59 -17.13 -2.20
CA ASN A 11 -17.63 -16.34 -2.96
C ASN A 11 -18.08 -14.86 -2.97
N PRO A 12 -17.50 -13.97 -2.14
CA PRO A 12 -18.01 -12.61 -1.98
C PRO A 12 -17.87 -11.79 -3.27
N ARG A 13 -16.95 -12.20 -4.17
CA ARG A 13 -16.71 -11.53 -5.46
C ARG A 13 -17.86 -11.73 -6.43
N GLU A 14 -18.47 -12.92 -6.43
CA GLU A 14 -19.61 -13.24 -7.28
C GLU A 14 -20.89 -12.56 -6.79
N THR A 15 -21.09 -12.49 -5.47
CA THR A 15 -22.30 -11.89 -4.88
C THR A 15 -22.38 -10.38 -5.14
N LEU A 16 -21.23 -9.70 -5.13
CA LEU A 16 -21.17 -8.25 -5.25
C LEU A 16 -20.99 -7.75 -6.69
N LYS A 17 -20.94 -8.64 -7.71
CA LYS A 17 -20.74 -8.29 -9.13
C LYS A 17 -19.55 -7.35 -9.39
N TRP A 18 -18.47 -7.49 -8.62
CA TRP A 18 -17.25 -6.72 -8.90
C TRP A 18 -16.67 -7.23 -10.23
N LYS A 19 -16.78 -6.41 -11.28
CA LYS A 19 -15.99 -6.63 -12.48
C LYS A 19 -14.58 -6.14 -12.18
N TYR A 20 -13.62 -7.05 -12.30
CA TYR A 20 -12.21 -6.66 -12.38
C TYR A 20 -12.07 -5.75 -13.60
N VAL A 21 -11.82 -4.47 -13.35
CA VAL A 21 -11.39 -3.55 -14.40
C VAL A 21 -9.90 -3.74 -14.48
N GLU A 22 -9.42 -4.36 -15.55
CA GLU A 22 -8.00 -4.42 -15.84
C GLU A 22 -7.42 -3.01 -15.77
N THR A 23 -6.32 -2.86 -15.03
CA THR A 23 -5.52 -1.63 -15.08
C THR A 23 -5.22 -1.34 -16.54
N PRO A 24 -5.59 -0.17 -17.08
CA PRO A 24 -5.38 0.13 -18.49
C PRO A 24 -3.90 -0.03 -18.82
N ASP A 25 -3.59 -0.68 -19.93
CA ASP A 25 -2.21 -0.79 -20.38
C ASP A 25 -1.76 0.61 -20.85
N LEU A 26 -1.06 1.29 -19.96
CA LEU A 26 -0.58 2.64 -20.19
C LEU A 26 0.51 2.59 -21.27
N THR A 27 0.45 3.52 -22.22
CA THR A 27 1.58 3.78 -23.13
C THR A 27 2.83 4.14 -22.32
N GLU A 28 4.02 3.93 -22.88
CA GLU A 28 5.28 4.18 -22.16
C GLU A 28 5.39 5.61 -21.60
N GLU A 29 4.95 6.61 -22.37
CA GLU A 29 4.86 8.01 -21.93
C GLU A 29 3.86 8.21 -20.77
N SER A 30 2.73 7.51 -20.83
CA SER A 30 1.70 7.56 -19.78
C SER A 30 2.19 6.87 -18.51
N LYS A 31 2.98 5.79 -18.61
CA LYS A 31 3.63 5.12 -17.46
C LYS A 31 4.60 6.07 -16.77
N SER A 32 5.51 6.71 -17.52
CA SER A 32 6.45 7.69 -16.97
C SER A 32 5.77 8.86 -16.26
N SER A 33 4.70 9.40 -16.87
CA SER A 33 3.91 10.48 -16.28
C SER A 33 3.19 10.04 -15.00
N PHE A 34 2.62 8.84 -15.02
CA PHE A 34 1.96 8.24 -13.87
C PHE A 34 2.93 7.95 -12.71
N ASP A 35 4.12 7.43 -13.00
CA ASP A 35 5.17 7.16 -12.01
C ASP A 35 5.67 8.46 -11.38
N THR A 36 5.88 9.49 -12.21
CA THR A 36 6.24 10.83 -11.74
C THR A 36 5.16 11.41 -10.83
N TRP A 37 3.89 11.35 -11.25
CA TRP A 37 2.77 11.81 -10.44
C TRP A 37 2.68 11.07 -9.11
N THR A 38 2.83 9.74 -9.12
CA THR A 38 2.78 8.90 -7.92
C THR A 38 3.93 9.23 -6.97
N SER A 39 5.14 9.38 -7.49
CA SER A 39 6.33 9.79 -6.74
C SER A 39 6.15 11.16 -6.09
N ASN A 40 5.62 12.13 -6.84
CA ASN A 40 5.35 13.47 -6.32
C ASN A 40 4.27 13.46 -5.24
N LYS A 41 3.18 12.71 -5.46
CA LYS A 41 2.11 12.57 -4.47
C LYS A 41 2.62 11.95 -3.17
N PHE A 42 3.52 10.98 -3.25
CA PHE A 42 4.17 10.39 -2.08
C PHE A 42 5.02 11.40 -1.33
N LYS A 43 5.89 12.13 -2.03
CA LYS A 43 6.73 13.18 -1.44
C LYS A 43 5.89 14.27 -0.76
N MET A 44 4.83 14.72 -1.43
CA MET A 44 3.91 15.73 -0.87
C MET A 44 3.23 15.27 0.42
N ARG A 45 2.82 14.00 0.50
CA ARG A 45 2.26 13.43 1.73
C ARG A 45 3.30 13.36 2.85
N GLY A 46 4.52 12.93 2.54
CA GLY A 46 5.63 12.92 3.50
C GLY A 46 5.93 14.31 4.03
N TYR A 47 6.06 15.31 3.15
CA TYR A 47 6.26 16.70 3.53
C TYR A 47 5.11 17.24 4.38
N THR A 48 3.86 16.97 4.00
CA THR A 48 2.70 17.43 4.79
C THR A 48 2.67 16.81 6.18
N PHE A 49 2.96 15.51 6.29
CA PHE A 49 3.03 14.81 7.56
C PHE A 49 4.16 15.37 8.44
N CYS A 50 5.37 15.44 7.92
CA CYS A 50 6.54 15.92 8.67
C CYS A 50 6.45 17.41 9.02
N ALA A 51 5.86 18.23 8.15
CA ALA A 51 5.66 19.64 8.44
C ALA A 51 4.73 19.84 9.63
N LYS A 52 3.65 19.04 9.74
CA LYS A 52 2.73 19.08 10.89
C LYS A 52 3.38 18.66 12.20
N GLN A 53 4.36 17.76 12.16
CA GLN A 53 5.02 17.23 13.36
C GLN A 53 6.21 18.09 13.80
N CYS A 54 6.96 18.65 12.85
CA CYS A 54 8.26 19.25 13.11
C CYS A 54 8.33 20.76 12.93
N ILE A 55 7.36 21.40 12.26
CA ILE A 55 7.44 22.83 11.95
C ILE A 55 6.41 23.61 12.77
N ASN A 56 6.88 24.59 13.53
CA ASN A 56 6.05 25.55 14.22
C ASN A 56 5.77 26.77 13.33
N PHE A 57 4.63 26.74 12.65
CA PHE A 57 4.18 27.83 11.78
C PHE A 57 3.86 29.16 12.51
N LYS A 58 3.94 29.19 13.85
CA LYS A 58 3.78 30.44 14.63
C LYS A 58 5.06 31.27 14.69
N GLN A 59 6.20 30.70 14.29
CA GLN A 59 7.48 31.42 14.25
C GLN A 59 7.80 31.84 12.82
N ALA A 60 8.35 33.05 12.64
CA ALA A 60 8.66 33.61 11.32
C ALA A 60 9.85 32.94 10.63
N GLN A 61 10.67 32.19 11.38
CA GLN A 61 11.83 31.48 10.87
C GLN A 61 11.87 30.08 11.45
N SER A 62 12.26 29.11 10.62
CA SER A 62 12.53 27.76 11.09
C SER A 62 13.81 27.76 11.92
N SER A 63 13.74 27.22 13.13
CA SER A 63 14.91 26.95 13.95
C SER A 63 15.74 25.81 13.36
N GLY A 64 17.04 25.77 13.65
CA GLY A 64 17.91 24.66 13.23
C GLY A 64 17.43 23.29 13.75
N THR A 65 16.81 23.27 14.93
CA THR A 65 16.17 22.09 15.52
C THR A 65 14.97 21.58 14.72
N GLU A 66 14.16 22.46 14.14
CA GLU A 66 13.04 22.06 13.28
C GLU A 66 13.54 21.47 11.96
N GLY A 67 14.64 22.00 11.40
CA GLY A 67 15.29 21.44 10.23
C GLY A 67 15.79 20.01 10.45
N VAL A 68 16.43 19.76 11.60
CA VAL A 68 16.87 18.40 11.98
C VAL A 68 15.67 17.47 12.19
N CYS A 69 14.63 17.91 12.90
CA CYS A 69 13.40 17.13 13.08
C CYS A 69 12.78 16.74 11.73
N PHE A 70 12.61 17.72 10.85
CA PHE A 70 11.99 17.52 9.54
C PHE A 70 12.79 16.55 8.68
N SER A 71 14.13 16.69 8.64
CA SER A 71 15.01 15.77 7.92
C SER A 71 14.90 14.33 8.45
N ASN A 72 14.95 14.15 9.77
CA ASN A 72 14.80 12.83 10.40
C ASN A 72 13.43 12.23 10.13
N CYS A 73 12.37 13.04 10.19
CA CYS A 73 11.01 12.60 9.88
C CYS A 73 10.88 12.12 8.43
N ILE A 74 11.44 12.84 7.46
CA ILE A 74 11.39 12.45 6.05
C ILE A 74 12.15 11.15 5.81
N ASN A 75 13.31 10.97 6.45
CA ASN A 75 14.07 9.72 6.37
C ASN A 75 13.28 8.55 6.95
N ALA A 76 12.66 8.72 8.12
CA ALA A 76 11.83 7.69 8.73
C ALA A 76 10.59 7.36 7.88
N TYR A 77 9.93 8.38 7.32
CA TYR A 77 8.78 8.21 6.43
C TYR A 77 9.14 7.44 5.15
N SER A 78 10.29 7.77 4.55
CA SER A 78 10.81 7.05 3.38
C SER A 78 11.11 5.59 3.70
N ALA A 79 11.79 5.32 4.82
CA ALA A 79 12.11 3.96 5.26
C ALA A 79 10.84 3.14 5.57
N GLY A 80 9.86 3.71 6.26
CA GLY A 80 8.58 3.05 6.55
C GLY A 80 7.80 2.71 5.27
N PHE A 81 7.85 3.57 4.25
CA PHE A 81 7.23 3.28 2.97
C PHE A 81 7.94 2.15 2.21
N GLN A 82 9.28 2.12 2.22
CA GLN A 82 10.03 1.01 1.63
C GLN A 82 9.68 -0.32 2.31
N LEU A 83 9.54 -0.32 3.63
CA LEU A 83 9.10 -1.49 4.38
C LEU A 83 7.70 -1.95 3.93
N LEU A 84 6.74 -1.03 3.85
CA LEU A 84 5.38 -1.33 3.40
C LEU A 84 5.35 -1.91 1.97
N GLN A 85 6.17 -1.39 1.06
CA GLN A 85 6.27 -1.93 -0.30
C GLN A 85 6.85 -3.34 -0.31
N LYS A 86 7.87 -3.59 0.52
CA LYS A 86 8.44 -4.92 0.69
C LYS A 86 7.42 -5.91 1.26
N GLU A 87 6.64 -5.49 2.26
CA GLU A 87 5.57 -6.32 2.83
C GLU A 87 4.49 -6.64 1.80
N LYS A 88 4.06 -5.66 1.01
CA LYS A 88 3.11 -5.89 -0.09
C LYS A 88 3.63 -6.88 -1.12
N PHE A 89 4.91 -6.76 -1.48
CA PHE A 89 5.56 -7.70 -2.39
C PHE A 89 5.59 -9.11 -1.79
N ASN A 90 6.08 -9.26 -0.55
CA ASN A 90 6.12 -10.54 0.14
C ASN A 90 4.74 -11.18 0.28
N PHE A 91 3.72 -10.39 0.61
CA PHE A 91 2.34 -10.86 0.69
C PHE A 91 1.82 -11.31 -0.67
N SER A 92 2.09 -10.56 -1.74
CA SER A 92 1.73 -10.95 -3.11
C SER A 92 2.37 -12.28 -3.53
N GLU A 93 3.66 -12.47 -3.21
CA GLU A 93 4.38 -13.71 -3.49
C GLU A 93 3.85 -14.88 -2.64
N ALA A 94 3.57 -14.66 -1.35
CA ALA A 94 2.95 -15.67 -0.49
C ALA A 94 1.57 -16.10 -1.01
N VAL A 95 0.75 -15.14 -1.45
CA VAL A 95 -0.56 -15.40 -2.08
C VAL A 95 -0.42 -16.21 -3.38
N LYS A 96 0.62 -15.95 -4.19
CA LYS A 96 0.90 -16.75 -5.39
C LYS A 96 1.34 -18.17 -5.03
N ASP A 97 2.20 -18.34 -4.03
CA ASP A 97 2.66 -19.65 -3.56
C ASP A 97 1.49 -20.50 -3.03
N LEU A 98 0.64 -19.92 -2.18
CA LEU A 98 -0.56 -20.61 -1.68
C LEU A 98 -1.49 -21.06 -2.81
N LYS A 99 -1.71 -20.21 -3.81
CA LYS A 99 -2.47 -20.58 -5.02
C LYS A 99 -1.82 -21.71 -5.81
N ALA A 100 -0.49 -21.67 -5.99
CA ALA A 100 0.24 -22.73 -6.69
C ALA A 100 0.15 -24.07 -5.94
N ARG A 101 0.03 -24.03 -4.61
CA ARG A 101 -0.13 -25.20 -3.74
C ARG A 101 -1.59 -25.65 -3.56
N GLY A 102 -2.54 -24.93 -4.13
CA GLY A 102 -3.98 -25.23 -4.01
C GLY A 102 -4.57 -24.97 -2.62
N VAL A 103 -3.91 -24.17 -1.79
CA VAL A 103 -4.37 -23.79 -0.44
C VAL A 103 -5.29 -22.58 -0.55
N ASP A 104 -6.44 -22.61 0.14
CA ASP A 104 -7.34 -21.46 0.23
C ASP A 104 -6.71 -20.36 1.10
N ILE A 105 -6.54 -19.17 0.52
CA ILE A 105 -5.94 -18.00 1.18
C ILE A 105 -6.79 -17.53 2.37
N ASN A 106 -8.10 -17.75 2.33
CA ASN A 106 -9.01 -17.31 3.39
C ASN A 106 -8.87 -18.21 4.64
N GLU A 107 -8.59 -19.51 4.47
CA GLU A 107 -8.32 -20.43 5.59
C GLU A 107 -6.98 -20.15 6.26
N GLU A 108 -5.92 -19.88 5.48
CA GLU A 108 -4.56 -19.71 6.03
C GLU A 108 -4.39 -18.38 6.78
N TYR A 109 -5.05 -17.31 6.31
CA TYR A 109 -4.92 -15.97 6.90
C TYR A 109 -6.10 -15.52 7.77
N ASN A 110 -7.14 -16.35 7.96
CA ASN A 110 -8.36 -16.01 8.73
C ASN A 110 -8.96 -14.63 8.31
N ILE A 111 -9.11 -14.41 7.00
CA ILE A 111 -9.69 -13.17 6.43
C ILE A 111 -11.03 -13.47 5.77
#